data_AF-A0A9D8J1Y2-F1
#
_entry.id   AF-A0A9D8J1Y2-F1
#
_cell.length_a   1.000
_cell.length_b   1.000
_cell.length_c   1.000
_cell.angle_alpha   90.00
_cell.angle_beta   90.00
_cell.angle_gamma   90.00
#
_symmetry.space_group_name_H-M   'P 1'
#
loop_
_entity.id
_entity.type
_entity.pdbx_description
1 polymer ?
#
loop_
_entity_poly.entity_id
_entity_poly.type
_entity_poly.pdbx_seq_one_letter_code
_entity_poly.pdbx_strand_id
1 'polypeptide(L)'
;MRSQDGRAIPFADYLDAKFALDERSLNESVRLELVAELAGRERLTCLDLGSGTGAMIRRLLRWFPGQELSITALDRDPDLLATARRRAIDELEAAHFVVKDKGSWLRAESIRRTVNIEFACRRIADFHPPMAHYDLATAHAVVDLVTPAALRRQLEDWLVPGGYWYASLNYDGSTSLFPALGGGDFERGLLERYDLSMEERRVDGEVTGGARSGSRLLAALLSPEWQALAYGSSDWNLTPVRGAYRDRDAVCLQAMLEFLRGEAERAGLDPDQLASWAALRAG
;
A
#
# COMPACT_ATOMS: atom_id res chain seq x y z
N MET A 1 17.61 5.59 6.17
CA MET A 1 17.28 6.64 5.19
C MET A 1 18.13 7.89 5.45
N ARG A 2 18.45 8.72 4.45
CA ARG A 2 19.13 10.02 4.57
C ARG A 2 18.74 10.97 3.42
N SER A 3 17.91 11.97 3.73
CA SER A 3 17.37 13.05 2.88
C SER A 3 18.45 13.94 2.25
N GLN A 4 18.06 14.95 1.45
CA GLN A 4 18.98 15.79 0.66
C GLN A 4 19.90 16.62 1.58
N ASP A 5 19.55 16.73 2.87
CA ASP A 5 20.37 17.31 3.95
C ASP A 5 21.14 16.25 4.77
N GLY A 6 21.19 15.00 4.33
CA GLY A 6 21.80 13.88 5.04
C GLY A 6 20.96 13.28 6.18
N ARG A 7 19.64 13.57 6.25
CA ARG A 7 18.76 13.12 7.37
C ARG A 7 17.74 12.06 6.96
N ALA A 8 17.79 10.86 7.55
CA ALA A 8 16.56 10.21 8.02
C ALA A 8 15.22 10.62 7.38
N ILE A 9 14.77 10.26 6.16
CA ILE A 9 13.31 10.35 5.90
C ILE A 9 12.69 9.29 6.82
N PRO A 10 11.84 9.63 7.79
CA PRO A 10 11.16 8.62 8.61
C PRO A 10 10.18 7.83 7.74
N PHE A 11 9.99 6.54 8.03
CA PHE A 11 9.12 5.70 7.22
C PHE A 11 7.67 6.19 7.19
N ALA A 12 7.15 6.67 8.34
CA ALA A 12 5.82 7.29 8.40
C ALA A 12 5.72 8.54 7.49
N ASP A 13 6.72 9.41 7.48
CA ASP A 13 6.72 10.61 6.61
C ASP A 13 6.74 10.25 5.13
N TYR A 14 7.43 9.15 4.75
CA TYR A 14 7.38 8.63 3.39
C TYR A 14 5.98 8.12 3.03
N LEU A 15 5.34 7.33 3.91
CA LEU A 15 3.96 6.86 3.71
C LEU A 15 2.98 8.02 3.56
N ASP A 16 3.18 9.10 4.31
CA ASP A 16 2.36 10.31 4.25
C ASP A 16 2.51 11.05 2.94
N ALA A 17 3.76 11.27 2.54
CA ALA A 17 4.07 11.94 1.28
C ALA A 17 3.49 11.18 0.10
N LYS A 18 3.54 9.85 0.16
CA LYS A 18 3.08 8.94 -0.87
C LYS A 18 1.56 8.91 -1.01
N PHE A 19 0.79 9.28 0.02
CA PHE A 19 -0.68 9.20 -0.04
C PHE A 19 -1.27 9.92 -1.26
N ALA A 20 -0.87 11.17 -1.53
CA ALA A 20 -1.38 11.94 -2.68
C ALA A 20 -0.92 11.35 -4.02
N LEU A 21 0.29 10.76 -4.06
CA LEU A 21 0.79 10.01 -5.21
C LEU A 21 -0.04 8.76 -5.46
N ASP A 22 -0.34 7.98 -4.44
CA ASP A 22 -1.18 6.80 -4.56
C ASP A 22 -2.58 7.18 -5.03
N GLU A 23 -3.21 8.22 -4.47
CA GLU A 23 -4.58 8.62 -4.85
C GLU A 23 -4.74 8.85 -6.36
N ARG A 24 -3.77 9.52 -6.98
CA ARG A 24 -3.80 9.77 -8.43
C ARG A 24 -3.26 8.62 -9.27
N SER A 25 -2.59 7.66 -8.65
CA SER A 25 -2.06 6.47 -9.33
C SER A 25 -3.07 5.32 -9.32
N LEU A 26 -3.98 5.26 -8.34
CA LEU A 26 -4.98 4.20 -8.27
C LEU A 26 -5.80 4.12 -9.56
N ASN A 27 -5.99 2.89 -10.06
CA ASN A 27 -6.80 2.68 -11.24
C ASN A 27 -8.27 3.03 -10.96
N GLU A 28 -8.78 4.07 -11.63
CA GLU A 28 -10.13 4.54 -11.39
C GLU A 28 -11.19 3.52 -11.78
N SER A 29 -11.04 2.82 -12.90
CA SER A 29 -12.01 1.81 -13.34
C SER A 29 -12.13 0.66 -12.33
N VAL A 30 -11.00 0.16 -11.80
CA VAL A 30 -11.01 -0.89 -10.76
C VAL A 30 -11.70 -0.40 -9.48
N ARG A 31 -11.43 0.85 -9.07
CA ARG A 31 -12.09 1.47 -7.92
C ARG A 31 -13.60 1.60 -8.13
N LEU A 32 -14.03 2.07 -9.30
CA LEU A 32 -15.45 2.26 -9.62
C LEU A 32 -16.19 0.92 -9.66
N GLU A 33 -15.58 -0.12 -10.22
CA GLU A 33 -16.13 -1.47 -10.22
C GLU A 33 -16.39 -1.96 -8.79
N LEU A 34 -15.39 -1.84 -7.91
CA LEU A 34 -15.53 -2.21 -6.49
C LEU A 34 -16.67 -1.44 -5.81
N VAL A 35 -16.74 -0.12 -6.03
CA VAL A 35 -17.77 0.70 -5.42
C VAL A 35 -19.16 0.32 -5.93
N ALA A 36 -19.31 0.03 -7.21
CA ALA A 36 -20.58 -0.39 -7.81
C ALA A 36 -21.08 -1.71 -7.21
N GLU A 37 -20.19 -2.70 -7.10
CA GLU A 37 -20.49 -4.03 -6.54
C GLU A 37 -20.95 -3.97 -5.07
N LEU A 38 -20.43 -3.00 -4.31
CA LEU A 38 -20.75 -2.83 -2.88
C LEU A 38 -21.81 -1.77 -2.59
N ALA A 39 -22.27 -1.01 -3.60
CA ALA A 39 -23.15 0.14 -3.42
C ALA A 39 -24.51 -0.21 -2.75
N GLY A 40 -25.06 -1.39 -3.04
CA GLY A 40 -26.36 -1.84 -2.54
C GLY A 40 -26.36 -2.35 -1.09
N ARG A 41 -25.19 -2.46 -0.44
CA ARG A 41 -25.09 -2.98 0.93
C ARG A 41 -25.28 -1.86 1.94
N GLU A 42 -26.09 -2.08 2.98
CA GLU A 42 -26.28 -1.10 4.07
C GLU A 42 -25.08 -1.05 5.01
N ARG A 43 -24.45 -2.20 5.25
CA ARG A 43 -23.27 -2.38 6.10
C ARG A 43 -22.17 -3.07 5.32
N LEU A 44 -20.92 -2.66 5.55
CA LEU A 44 -19.72 -3.35 5.09
C LEU A 44 -18.79 -3.70 6.26
N THR A 45 -18.36 -4.95 6.30
CA THR A 45 -17.31 -5.46 7.20
C THR A 45 -16.04 -5.62 6.39
N CYS A 46 -15.05 -4.76 6.64
CA CYS A 46 -13.84 -4.65 5.84
C CYS A 46 -12.59 -5.07 6.63
N LEU A 47 -11.69 -5.79 5.99
CA LEU A 47 -10.34 -6.09 6.48
C LEU A 47 -9.31 -5.30 5.67
N ASP A 48 -8.46 -4.52 6.33
CA ASP A 48 -7.35 -3.78 5.70
C ASP A 48 -6.02 -4.42 6.10
N LEU A 49 -5.44 -5.18 5.16
CA LEU A 49 -4.20 -5.92 5.33
C LEU A 49 -3.02 -4.99 5.08
N GLY A 50 -2.13 -4.84 6.06
CA GLY A 50 -1.00 -3.92 5.96
C GLY A 50 -1.48 -2.47 6.00
N SER A 51 -2.35 -2.16 6.96
CA SER A 51 -3.04 -0.87 7.05
C SER A 51 -2.08 0.33 7.19
N GLY A 52 -0.84 0.11 7.63
CA GLY A 52 0.19 1.14 7.74
C GLY A 52 -0.32 2.34 8.52
N THR A 53 -0.23 3.54 7.92
CA THR A 53 -0.74 4.79 8.51
C THR A 53 -2.22 5.07 8.18
N GLY A 54 -3.00 4.06 7.78
CA GLY A 54 -4.46 4.15 7.60
C GLY A 54 -4.91 4.72 6.25
N ALA A 55 -4.12 4.58 5.19
CA ALA A 55 -4.48 5.13 3.87
C ALA A 55 -5.78 4.51 3.32
N MET A 56 -5.94 3.19 3.44
CA MET A 56 -7.15 2.49 3.01
C MET A 56 -8.36 2.80 3.89
N ILE A 57 -8.19 2.99 5.20
CA ILE A 57 -9.27 3.47 6.08
C ILE A 57 -9.87 4.78 5.53
N ARG A 58 -9.03 5.76 5.19
CA ARG A 58 -9.47 7.05 4.63
C ARG A 58 -10.20 6.88 3.29
N ARG A 59 -9.73 5.96 2.44
CA ARG A 59 -10.38 5.64 1.16
C ARG A 59 -11.74 5.01 1.38
N LEU A 60 -11.85 4.00 2.25
CA LEU A 60 -13.12 3.32 2.56
C LEU A 60 -14.17 4.31 3.10
N LEU A 61 -13.77 5.23 3.98
CA LEU A 61 -14.65 6.29 4.48
C LEU A 61 -15.22 7.17 3.34
N ARG A 62 -14.39 7.50 2.34
CA ARG A 62 -14.77 8.32 1.17
C ARG A 62 -15.54 7.55 0.10
N TRP A 63 -15.16 6.31 -0.17
CA TRP A 63 -15.75 5.48 -1.23
C TRP A 63 -17.15 5.01 -0.87
N PHE A 64 -17.40 4.79 0.41
CA PHE A 64 -18.67 4.31 0.92
C PHE A 64 -19.28 5.31 1.89
N PRO A 65 -19.64 6.55 1.48
CA PRO A 65 -20.03 7.61 2.41
C PRO A 65 -21.39 7.40 3.07
N GLY A 66 -22.23 6.50 2.55
CA GLY A 66 -23.58 6.22 3.04
C GLY A 66 -23.71 4.95 3.88
N GLN A 67 -22.76 4.03 3.78
CA GLN A 67 -22.81 2.71 4.41
C GLN A 67 -22.30 2.75 5.85
N GLU A 68 -22.85 1.91 6.71
CA GLU A 68 -22.22 1.61 7.99
C GLU A 68 -20.95 0.78 7.77
N LEU A 69 -19.84 1.17 8.40
CA LEU A 69 -18.55 0.52 8.19
C LEU A 69 -18.07 -0.14 9.48
N SER A 70 -17.59 -1.38 9.38
CA SER A 70 -16.82 -2.07 10.42
C SER A 70 -15.47 -2.45 9.82
N ILE A 71 -14.41 -1.73 10.16
CA ILE A 71 -13.08 -1.88 9.55
C ILE A 71 -12.14 -2.53 10.57
N THR A 72 -11.52 -3.65 10.24
CA THR A 72 -10.36 -4.18 10.95
C THR A 72 -9.10 -3.73 10.22
N ALA A 73 -8.34 -2.82 10.83
CA ALA A 73 -7.04 -2.36 10.35
C ALA A 73 -5.94 -3.24 10.94
N LEU A 74 -5.30 -4.06 10.09
CA LEU A 74 -4.30 -5.04 10.50
C LEU A 74 -2.91 -4.56 10.08
N ASP A 75 -2.00 -4.45 11.05
CA ASP A 75 -0.58 -4.23 10.79
C ASP A 75 0.27 -4.84 11.90
N ARG A 76 1.53 -5.16 11.62
CA ARG A 76 2.48 -5.66 12.62
C ARG A 76 3.12 -4.54 13.43
N ASP A 77 3.14 -3.32 12.90
CA ASP A 77 3.83 -2.18 13.49
C ASP A 77 2.86 -1.34 14.36
N PRO A 78 3.06 -1.32 15.69
CA PRO A 78 2.20 -0.57 16.59
C PRO A 78 2.29 0.95 16.40
N ASP A 79 3.42 1.49 15.94
CA ASP A 79 3.62 2.93 15.74
C ASP A 79 2.89 3.42 14.48
N LEU A 80 2.87 2.59 13.43
CA LEU A 80 2.05 2.83 12.25
C LEU A 80 0.56 2.80 12.60
N LEU A 81 0.10 1.79 13.37
CA LEU A 81 -1.29 1.72 13.83
C LEU A 81 -1.69 2.89 14.73
N ALA A 82 -0.79 3.34 15.61
CA ALA A 82 -1.03 4.55 16.41
C ALA A 82 -1.21 5.79 15.52
N THR A 83 -0.45 5.88 14.43
CA THR A 83 -0.58 6.94 13.43
C THR A 83 -1.89 6.82 12.64
N ALA A 84 -2.25 5.61 12.19
CA ALA A 84 -3.52 5.33 11.52
C ALA A 84 -4.71 5.71 12.38
N ARG A 85 -4.66 5.38 13.67
CA ARG A 85 -5.68 5.72 14.66
C ARG A 85 -5.87 7.23 14.81
N ARG A 86 -4.79 7.99 15.03
CA ARG A 86 -4.87 9.46 15.12
C ARG A 86 -5.53 10.06 13.88
N ARG A 87 -5.13 9.61 12.68
CA ARG A 87 -5.71 10.11 11.43
C ARG A 87 -7.15 9.72 11.20
N ALA A 88 -7.51 8.50 11.58
CA ALA A 88 -8.90 8.07 11.51
C ALA A 88 -9.78 8.98 12.38
N ILE A 89 -9.32 9.34 13.59
CA ILE A 89 -10.00 10.31 14.45
C ILE A 89 -10.11 11.66 13.73
N ASP A 90 -8.98 12.23 13.28
CA ASP A 90 -8.96 13.55 12.61
C ASP A 90 -9.92 13.60 11.39
N GLU A 91 -9.90 12.57 10.54
CA GLU A 91 -10.75 12.48 9.35
C GLU A 91 -12.24 12.33 9.71
N LEU A 92 -12.55 11.53 10.73
CA LEU A 92 -13.93 11.33 11.21
C LEU A 92 -14.48 12.59 11.88
N GLU A 93 -13.70 13.27 12.71
CA GLU A 93 -14.09 14.53 13.35
C GLU A 93 -14.26 15.65 12.31
N ALA A 94 -13.37 15.74 11.32
CA ALA A 94 -13.51 16.66 10.19
C ALA A 94 -14.79 16.39 9.37
N ALA A 95 -15.24 15.13 9.34
CA ALA A 95 -16.52 14.72 8.74
C ALA A 95 -17.72 14.82 9.70
N HIS A 96 -17.57 15.51 10.85
CA HIS A 96 -18.59 15.75 11.86
C HIS A 96 -19.14 14.49 12.56
N PHE A 97 -18.33 13.44 12.68
CA PHE A 97 -18.64 12.32 13.57
C PHE A 97 -18.30 12.65 15.02
N VAL A 98 -19.09 12.12 15.95
CA VAL A 98 -18.72 12.02 17.35
C VAL A 98 -17.91 10.73 17.53
N VAL A 99 -16.62 10.86 17.81
CA VAL A 99 -15.70 9.73 17.95
C VAL A 99 -15.54 9.34 19.43
N LYS A 100 -15.76 8.06 19.73
CA LYS A 100 -15.50 7.46 21.04
C LYS A 100 -14.32 6.52 20.92
N ASP A 101 -13.21 6.92 21.53
CA ASP A 101 -12.06 6.05 21.73
C ASP A 101 -12.35 5.03 22.84
N LYS A 102 -12.17 3.76 22.51
CA LYS A 102 -12.43 2.63 23.42
C LYS A 102 -11.21 1.70 23.53
N GLY A 103 -10.00 2.19 23.26
CA GLY A 103 -8.75 1.43 23.40
C GLY A 103 -8.37 0.64 22.16
N SER A 104 -8.93 -0.57 21.97
CA SER A 104 -8.63 -1.43 20.80
C SER A 104 -9.42 -1.05 19.55
N TRP A 105 -10.55 -0.37 19.73
CA TRP A 105 -11.45 0.09 18.67
C TRP A 105 -11.82 1.57 18.83
N LEU A 106 -12.20 2.19 17.71
CA LEU A 106 -12.89 3.46 17.62
C LEU A 106 -14.34 3.20 17.24
N ARG A 107 -15.27 3.92 17.87
CA ARG A 107 -16.66 3.98 17.43
C ARG A 107 -17.01 5.43 17.13
N ALA A 108 -17.41 5.69 15.90
CA ALA A 108 -17.76 7.01 15.43
C ALA A 108 -19.21 7.02 14.94
N GLU A 109 -19.98 8.01 15.39
CA GLU A 109 -21.40 8.14 15.07
C GLU A 109 -21.68 9.52 14.46
N SER A 110 -22.44 9.54 13.37
CA SER A 110 -23.01 10.76 12.80
C SER A 110 -24.53 10.58 12.68
N ILE A 111 -25.24 11.64 12.29
CA ILE A 111 -26.69 11.53 11.98
C ILE A 111 -26.99 10.57 10.82
N ARG A 112 -25.98 10.25 9.97
CA ARG A 112 -26.18 9.47 8.74
C ARG A 112 -25.85 7.99 8.91
N ARG A 113 -24.82 7.68 9.70
CA ARG A 113 -24.26 6.32 9.80
C ARG A 113 -23.30 6.16 10.98
N THR A 114 -22.99 4.90 11.26
CA THR A 114 -21.97 4.47 12.23
C THR A 114 -20.72 3.93 11.51
N VAL A 115 -19.54 4.23 12.08
CA VAL A 115 -18.26 3.66 11.67
C VAL A 115 -17.57 3.06 12.90
N ASN A 116 -17.19 1.79 12.82
CA ASN A 116 -16.34 1.12 13.80
C ASN A 116 -14.98 0.79 13.17
N ILE A 117 -13.89 1.04 13.88
CA ILE A 117 -12.53 0.73 13.41
C ILE A 117 -11.79 0.01 14.51
N GLU A 118 -11.43 -1.25 14.30
CA GLU A 118 -10.54 -2.03 15.17
C GLU A 118 -9.10 -1.92 14.66
N PHE A 119 -8.15 -1.71 15.57
CA PHE A 119 -6.72 -1.70 15.24
C PHE A 119 -6.07 -2.97 15.78
N ALA A 120 -5.79 -3.92 14.89
CA ALA A 120 -5.22 -5.21 15.23
C ALA A 120 -3.70 -5.22 15.00
N CYS A 121 -2.93 -5.12 16.08
CA CYS A 121 -1.47 -5.23 16.04
C CYS A 121 -1.04 -6.70 15.95
N ARG A 122 -1.01 -7.25 14.73
CA ARG A 122 -0.70 -8.66 14.43
C ARG A 122 -0.07 -8.80 13.05
N ARG A 123 0.72 -9.85 12.87
CA ARG A 123 1.15 -10.26 11.53
C ARG A 123 -0.03 -10.86 10.77
N ILE A 124 -0.05 -10.70 9.44
CA ILE A 124 -1.07 -11.31 8.58
C ILE A 124 -1.09 -12.83 8.75
N ALA A 125 0.08 -13.47 8.88
CA ALA A 125 0.19 -14.91 9.10
C ALA A 125 -0.38 -15.37 10.46
N ASP A 126 -0.43 -14.50 11.47
CA ASP A 126 -0.91 -14.81 12.82
C ASP A 126 -2.35 -14.36 13.07
N PHE A 127 -2.98 -13.72 12.08
CA PHE A 127 -4.33 -13.20 12.20
C PHE A 127 -5.35 -14.32 11.97
N HIS A 128 -6.21 -14.55 12.96
CA HIS A 128 -7.21 -15.61 12.95
C HIS A 128 -8.59 -15.03 13.30
N PRO A 129 -9.23 -14.32 12.37
CA PRO A 129 -10.60 -13.83 12.56
C PRO A 129 -11.60 -15.00 12.49
N PRO A 130 -12.87 -14.77 12.86
CA PRO A 130 -13.94 -15.72 12.55
C PRO A 130 -13.98 -16.04 11.05
N MET A 131 -14.34 -17.29 10.71
CA MET A 131 -14.55 -17.70 9.32
C MET A 131 -15.70 -16.90 8.68
N ALA A 132 -15.59 -16.64 7.38
CA ALA A 132 -16.61 -15.97 6.57
C ALA A 132 -17.16 -14.70 7.26
N HIS A 133 -16.25 -13.78 7.60
CA HIS A 133 -16.58 -12.60 8.38
C HIS A 133 -16.60 -11.31 7.55
N TYR A 134 -15.72 -11.20 6.56
CA TYR A 134 -15.49 -9.94 5.85
C TYR A 134 -16.20 -9.92 4.49
N ASP A 135 -16.86 -8.79 4.19
CA ASP A 135 -17.43 -8.48 2.88
C ASP A 135 -16.35 -8.05 1.88
N LEU A 136 -15.31 -7.39 2.39
CA LEU A 136 -14.22 -6.81 1.61
C LEU A 136 -12.89 -6.98 2.34
N ALA A 137 -11.90 -7.57 1.68
CA ALA A 137 -10.51 -7.47 2.07
C ALA A 137 -9.80 -6.45 1.16
N THR A 138 -8.93 -5.63 1.74
CA THR A 138 -8.09 -4.67 1.01
C THR A 138 -6.62 -4.93 1.31
N ALA A 139 -5.76 -4.78 0.30
CA ALA A 139 -4.32 -4.93 0.41
C ALA A 139 -3.63 -3.86 -0.46
N HIS A 140 -3.15 -2.79 0.15
CA HIS A 140 -2.57 -1.66 -0.56
C HIS A 140 -1.05 -1.61 -0.35
N ALA A 141 -0.28 -1.83 -1.41
CA ALA A 141 1.19 -1.82 -1.39
C ALA A 141 1.81 -2.73 -0.30
N VAL A 142 1.24 -3.94 -0.13
CA VAL A 142 1.70 -4.93 0.87
C VAL A 142 1.93 -6.34 0.27
N VAL A 143 1.39 -6.62 -0.92
CA VAL A 143 1.40 -7.99 -1.49
C VAL A 143 2.82 -8.46 -1.82
N ASP A 144 3.76 -7.55 -2.07
CA ASP A 144 5.18 -7.84 -2.23
C ASP A 144 5.87 -8.31 -0.94
N LEU A 145 5.22 -8.18 0.22
CA LEU A 145 5.75 -8.60 1.54
C LEU A 145 5.17 -9.93 2.04
N VAL A 146 4.24 -10.54 1.30
CA VAL A 146 3.58 -11.81 1.67
C VAL A 146 3.58 -12.76 0.49
N THR A 147 3.46 -14.07 0.73
CA THR A 147 3.25 -15.02 -0.37
C THR A 147 1.81 -14.90 -0.92
N PRO A 148 1.58 -14.51 -2.19
CA PRO A 148 0.21 -14.28 -2.70
C PRO A 148 -0.67 -15.53 -2.63
N ALA A 149 -0.12 -16.72 -2.91
CA ALA A 149 -0.85 -17.98 -2.80
C ALA A 149 -1.23 -18.34 -1.35
N ALA A 150 -0.40 -17.97 -0.36
CA ALA A 150 -0.73 -18.19 1.04
C ALA A 150 -1.81 -17.20 1.51
N LEU A 151 -1.68 -15.93 1.12
CA LEU A 151 -2.68 -14.91 1.41
C LEU A 151 -4.04 -15.27 0.80
N ARG A 152 -4.06 -15.75 -0.45
CA ARG A 152 -5.30 -16.21 -1.09
C ARG A 152 -6.02 -17.28 -0.26
N ARG A 153 -5.30 -18.31 0.22
CA ARG A 153 -5.89 -19.36 1.06
C ARG A 153 -6.47 -18.81 2.36
N GLN A 154 -5.79 -17.84 2.98
CA GLN A 154 -6.34 -17.17 4.17
C GLN A 154 -7.63 -16.40 3.83
N LEU A 155 -7.65 -15.71 2.70
CA LEU A 155 -8.84 -14.96 2.26
C LEU A 155 -10.03 -15.86 1.93
N GLU A 156 -9.80 -17.07 1.43
CA GLU A 156 -10.85 -18.08 1.21
C GLU A 156 -11.58 -18.42 2.53
N ASP A 157 -10.90 -18.40 3.66
CA ASP A 157 -11.50 -18.65 4.98
C ASP A 157 -12.14 -17.38 5.59
N TRP A 158 -11.58 -16.20 5.33
CA TRP A 158 -11.96 -14.95 6.00
C TRP A 158 -13.10 -14.21 5.32
N LEU A 159 -13.19 -14.29 3.99
CA LEU A 159 -14.24 -13.63 3.22
C LEU A 159 -15.55 -14.43 3.27
N VAL A 160 -16.67 -13.72 3.31
CA VAL A 160 -17.97 -14.34 3.08
C VAL A 160 -18.05 -14.91 1.65
N PRO A 161 -18.90 -15.92 1.37
CA PRO A 161 -19.22 -16.28 0.01
C PRO A 161 -19.72 -15.05 -0.78
N GLY A 162 -19.09 -14.74 -1.91
CA GLY A 162 -19.35 -13.51 -2.67
C GLY A 162 -18.74 -12.24 -2.06
N GLY A 163 -17.74 -12.38 -1.16
CA GLY A 163 -16.90 -11.30 -0.70
C GLY A 163 -15.87 -10.89 -1.75
N TYR A 164 -15.30 -9.69 -1.57
CA TYR A 164 -14.42 -9.06 -2.55
C TYR A 164 -13.00 -8.91 -2.01
N TRP A 165 -12.01 -8.99 -2.89
CA TRP A 165 -10.64 -8.59 -2.59
C TRP A 165 -10.21 -7.44 -3.51
N TYR A 166 -9.80 -6.34 -2.90
CA TYR A 166 -9.20 -5.20 -3.58
C TYR A 166 -7.71 -5.09 -3.24
N ALA A 167 -6.85 -5.44 -4.20
CA ALA A 167 -5.41 -5.23 -4.08
C ALA A 167 -4.96 -4.08 -4.99
N SER A 168 -4.07 -3.22 -4.51
CA SER A 168 -3.59 -2.06 -5.28
C SER A 168 -2.12 -1.77 -5.03
N LEU A 169 -1.47 -1.14 -6.00
CA LEU A 169 -0.04 -0.79 -5.97
C LEU A 169 0.86 -2.04 -5.78
N ASN A 170 0.53 -3.12 -6.48
CA ASN A 170 1.31 -4.34 -6.48
C ASN A 170 2.45 -4.21 -7.50
N TYR A 171 3.69 -4.09 -7.03
CA TYR A 171 4.85 -3.94 -7.90
C TYR A 171 5.04 -5.18 -8.79
N ASP A 172 5.40 -4.95 -10.06
CA ASP A 172 5.58 -6.01 -11.05
C ASP A 172 6.84 -5.82 -11.93
N GLY A 173 7.92 -5.31 -11.31
CA GLY A 173 9.26 -5.25 -11.89
C GLY A 173 9.47 -4.13 -12.91
N SER A 174 8.63 -3.09 -12.89
CA SER A 174 8.77 -1.95 -13.80
C SER A 174 9.07 -0.67 -13.03
N THR A 175 10.28 -0.16 -13.25
CA THR A 175 10.71 1.17 -12.83
C THR A 175 11.47 1.81 -13.99
N SER A 176 11.23 3.08 -14.27
CA SER A 176 11.97 3.84 -15.29
C SER A 176 12.52 5.11 -14.67
N LEU A 177 13.79 5.40 -14.91
CA LEU A 177 14.48 6.57 -14.39
C LEU A 177 14.91 7.49 -15.54
N PHE A 178 14.73 8.79 -15.36
CA PHE A 178 15.15 9.81 -16.31
C PHE A 178 15.75 11.01 -15.57
N PRO A 179 16.79 11.67 -16.11
CA PRO A 179 17.57 11.28 -17.29
C PRO A 179 18.45 10.05 -17.02
N ALA A 180 18.85 9.37 -18.09
CA ALA A 180 19.77 8.23 -18.01
C ALA A 180 21.22 8.70 -17.88
N LEU A 181 22.03 7.97 -17.12
CA LEU A 181 23.48 8.16 -17.04
C LEU A 181 24.16 7.49 -18.23
N GLY A 182 24.77 8.28 -19.12
CA GLY A 182 25.41 7.76 -20.32
C GLY A 182 24.41 7.02 -21.22
N GLY A 183 24.69 5.74 -21.52
CA GLY A 183 23.78 4.87 -22.29
C GLY A 183 22.70 4.15 -21.47
N GLY A 184 22.65 4.38 -20.14
CA GLY A 184 21.67 3.76 -19.24
C GLY A 184 22.01 2.34 -18.75
N ASP A 185 23.19 1.83 -19.07
CA ASP A 185 23.63 0.48 -18.67
C ASP A 185 23.71 0.33 -17.15
N PHE A 186 24.22 1.36 -16.47
CA PHE A 186 24.30 1.39 -15.00
C PHE A 186 22.90 1.33 -14.37
N GLU A 187 21.92 2.08 -14.90
CA GLU A 187 20.56 2.08 -14.37
C GLU A 187 19.85 0.74 -14.58
N ARG A 188 20.07 0.08 -15.72
CA ARG A 188 19.53 -1.28 -15.92
C ARG A 188 20.10 -2.25 -14.88
N GLY A 189 21.42 -2.27 -14.69
CA GLY A 189 22.04 -3.11 -13.67
C GLY A 189 21.56 -2.78 -12.25
N LEU A 190 21.39 -1.50 -11.93
CA LEU A 190 20.84 -1.06 -10.65
C LEU A 190 19.42 -1.58 -10.42
N LEU A 191 18.54 -1.43 -11.41
CA LEU A 191 17.14 -1.88 -11.32
C LEU A 191 17.03 -3.41 -11.26
N GLU A 192 17.86 -4.13 -12.01
CA GLU A 192 17.97 -5.60 -11.90
C GLU A 192 18.37 -6.04 -10.49
N ARG A 193 19.31 -5.34 -9.85
CA ARG A 193 19.70 -5.61 -8.46
C ARG A 193 18.60 -5.27 -7.47
N TYR A 194 17.88 -4.18 -7.68
CA TYR A 194 16.74 -3.79 -6.85
C TYR A 194 15.63 -4.86 -6.92
N ASP A 195 15.27 -5.32 -8.11
CA ASP A 195 14.26 -6.36 -8.29
C ASP A 195 14.72 -7.69 -7.66
N LEU A 196 15.99 -8.07 -7.87
CA LEU A 196 16.55 -9.27 -7.25
C LEU A 196 16.52 -9.21 -5.71
N SER A 197 16.76 -8.04 -5.11
CA SER A 197 16.68 -7.90 -3.65
C SER A 197 15.27 -8.16 -3.11
N MET A 198 14.23 -7.78 -3.87
CA MET A 198 12.84 -8.07 -3.52
C MET A 198 12.54 -9.56 -3.64
N GLU A 199 13.08 -10.25 -4.65
CA GLU A 199 12.96 -11.70 -4.82
C GLU A 199 13.67 -12.51 -3.71
N GLU A 200 14.85 -12.05 -3.30
CA GLU A 200 15.65 -12.66 -2.23
C GLU A 200 15.10 -12.34 -0.83
N ARG A 201 14.26 -11.31 -0.71
CA ARG A 201 13.67 -10.87 0.56
C ARG A 201 12.93 -12.01 1.24
N ARG A 202 13.14 -12.12 2.55
CA ARG A 202 12.36 -12.98 3.45
C ARG A 202 11.75 -12.11 4.55
N VAL A 203 10.46 -12.31 4.80
CA VAL A 203 9.75 -11.67 5.91
C VAL A 203 9.37 -12.76 6.89
N ASP A 204 9.90 -12.65 8.12
CA ASP A 204 9.76 -13.66 9.17
C ASP A 204 10.18 -15.08 8.74
N GLY A 205 11.21 -15.17 7.89
CA GLY A 205 11.74 -16.44 7.35
C GLY A 205 11.02 -16.96 6.11
N GLU A 206 9.89 -16.37 5.73
CA GLU A 206 9.07 -16.80 4.60
C GLU A 206 9.40 -16.06 3.31
N VAL A 207 9.15 -16.72 2.17
CA VAL A 207 9.21 -16.08 0.85
C VAL A 207 8.11 -15.02 0.71
N THR A 208 8.39 -13.98 -0.06
CA THR A 208 7.48 -12.85 -0.26
C THR A 208 6.93 -12.83 -1.70
N GLY A 209 6.07 -11.85 -2.00
CA GLY A 209 5.57 -11.63 -3.36
C GLY A 209 6.66 -11.14 -4.32
N GLY A 210 7.74 -10.56 -3.79
CA GLY A 210 8.92 -10.14 -4.54
C GLY A 210 8.65 -9.04 -5.57
N ALA A 211 9.58 -8.87 -6.51
CA ALA A 211 9.48 -7.86 -7.56
C ALA A 211 8.31 -8.12 -8.52
N ARG A 212 7.82 -9.35 -8.60
CA ARG A 212 6.72 -9.79 -9.48
C ARG A 212 5.40 -10.04 -8.75
N SER A 213 5.17 -9.31 -7.65
CA SER A 213 4.01 -9.50 -6.78
C SER A 213 2.67 -9.38 -7.54
N GLY A 214 2.56 -8.43 -8.48
CA GLY A 214 1.34 -8.22 -9.27
C GLY A 214 0.99 -9.41 -10.17
N SER A 215 1.94 -9.88 -10.97
CA SER A 215 1.75 -11.07 -11.82
C SER A 215 1.49 -12.34 -10.99
N ARG A 216 2.19 -12.52 -9.86
CA ARG A 216 2.01 -13.68 -8.96
C ARG A 216 0.66 -13.67 -8.26
N LEU A 217 0.19 -12.49 -7.87
CA LEU A 217 -1.16 -12.31 -7.33
C LEU A 217 -2.21 -12.75 -8.35
N LEU A 218 -2.12 -12.23 -9.59
CA LEU A 218 -3.05 -12.61 -10.64
C LEU A 218 -3.02 -14.12 -10.88
N ALA A 219 -1.83 -14.72 -10.99
CA ALA A 219 -1.68 -16.16 -11.16
C ALA A 219 -2.29 -16.97 -10.00
N ALA A 220 -2.14 -16.50 -8.75
CA ALA A 220 -2.75 -17.14 -7.59
C ALA A 220 -4.29 -17.09 -7.65
N LEU A 221 -4.86 -16.02 -8.23
CA LEU A 221 -6.31 -15.83 -8.36
C LEU A 221 -6.93 -16.46 -9.60
N LEU A 222 -6.14 -17.03 -10.51
CA LEU A 222 -6.66 -17.80 -11.65
C LEU A 222 -7.11 -19.19 -11.18
N SER A 223 -8.26 -19.25 -10.52
CA SER A 223 -8.91 -20.50 -10.09
C SER A 223 -10.44 -20.44 -10.23
N PRO A 224 -11.14 -21.59 -10.24
CA PRO A 224 -12.60 -21.60 -10.37
C PRO A 224 -13.36 -20.88 -9.25
N GLU A 225 -12.75 -20.73 -8.08
CA GLU A 225 -13.33 -20.11 -6.90
C GLU A 225 -13.25 -18.57 -6.92
N TRP A 226 -12.41 -18.01 -7.79
CA TRP A 226 -12.15 -16.57 -7.87
C TRP A 226 -12.45 -16.02 -9.26
N GLN A 227 -13.10 -14.86 -9.31
CA GLN A 227 -13.37 -14.14 -10.54
C GLN A 227 -12.72 -12.77 -10.50
N ALA A 228 -11.89 -12.46 -11.49
CA ALA A 228 -11.37 -11.11 -11.69
C ALA A 228 -12.47 -10.21 -12.28
N LEU A 229 -12.92 -9.21 -11.52
CA LEU A 229 -13.95 -8.26 -11.96
C LEU A 229 -13.35 -7.07 -12.73
N ALA A 230 -12.20 -6.58 -12.27
CA ALA A 230 -11.47 -5.51 -12.94
C ALA A 230 -9.96 -5.65 -12.70
N TYR A 231 -9.17 -5.15 -13.64
CA TYR A 231 -7.71 -5.11 -13.57
C TYR A 231 -7.19 -3.87 -14.31
N GLY A 232 -6.16 -3.23 -13.78
CA GLY A 232 -5.54 -2.08 -14.42
C GLY A 232 -4.29 -1.60 -13.68
N SER A 233 -3.45 -0.83 -14.36
CA SER A 233 -2.20 -0.32 -13.78
C SER A 233 -2.46 0.74 -12.71
N SER A 234 -1.53 0.87 -11.78
CA SER A 234 -1.51 1.95 -10.79
C SER A 234 -0.15 2.65 -10.77
N ASP A 235 0.21 3.23 -11.91
CA ASP A 235 1.56 3.72 -12.17
C ASP A 235 1.88 4.98 -11.38
N TRP A 236 3.03 4.99 -10.70
CA TRP A 236 3.55 6.22 -10.12
C TRP A 236 4.25 7.06 -11.18
N ASN A 237 3.84 8.33 -11.26
CA ASN A 237 4.55 9.34 -12.03
C ASN A 237 5.05 10.45 -11.10
N LEU A 238 6.38 10.51 -10.97
CA LEU A 238 7.12 11.48 -10.17
C LEU A 238 7.90 12.43 -11.09
N THR A 239 7.22 13.02 -12.06
CA THR A 239 7.82 13.98 -12.99
C THR A 239 7.48 15.41 -12.55
N PRO A 240 8.48 16.31 -12.40
CA PRO A 240 8.19 17.71 -12.13
C PRO A 240 7.53 18.35 -13.36
N VAL A 241 6.43 19.08 -13.15
CA VAL A 241 5.71 19.78 -14.22
C VAL A 241 5.94 21.27 -14.04
N ARG A 242 6.48 21.93 -15.08
CA ARG A 242 6.90 23.34 -15.03
C ARG A 242 7.92 23.62 -13.91
N GLY A 243 8.85 22.69 -13.71
CA GLY A 243 9.95 22.82 -12.75
C GLY A 243 9.55 22.56 -11.29
N ALA A 244 8.33 22.08 -11.02
CA ALA A 244 7.88 21.80 -9.67
C ALA A 244 7.26 20.41 -9.54
N TYR A 245 7.62 19.72 -8.46
CA TYR A 245 6.96 18.51 -7.99
C TYR A 245 5.59 18.87 -7.38
N ARG A 246 4.61 17.98 -7.56
CA ARG A 246 3.28 18.14 -6.95
C ARG A 246 3.33 17.66 -5.50
N ASP A 247 2.49 18.23 -4.66
CA ASP A 247 2.31 17.82 -3.26
C ASP A 247 3.65 17.58 -2.54
N ARG A 248 3.92 16.33 -2.14
CA ARG A 248 5.18 15.90 -1.52
C ARG A 248 5.95 14.90 -2.37
N ASP A 249 5.76 14.91 -3.69
CA ASP A 249 6.38 13.98 -4.63
C ASP A 249 7.91 13.98 -4.54
N ALA A 250 8.52 15.14 -4.26
CA ALA A 250 9.98 15.24 -4.07
C ALA A 250 10.46 14.36 -2.90
N VAL A 251 9.67 14.25 -1.83
CA VAL A 251 9.96 13.37 -0.68
C VAL A 251 9.85 11.90 -1.09
N CYS A 252 8.83 11.54 -1.88
CA CYS A 252 8.67 10.18 -2.40
C CYS A 252 9.81 9.79 -3.35
N LEU A 253 10.13 10.66 -4.30
CA LEU A 253 11.24 10.45 -5.23
C LEU A 253 12.53 10.26 -4.47
N GLN A 254 12.82 11.15 -3.51
CA GLN A 254 14.00 11.03 -2.70
C GLN A 254 14.07 9.68 -1.97
N ALA A 255 12.99 9.27 -1.29
CA ALA A 255 12.96 7.99 -0.59
C ALA A 255 13.22 6.81 -1.56
N MET A 256 12.62 6.82 -2.74
CA MET A 256 12.84 5.81 -3.78
C MET A 256 14.29 5.78 -4.27
N LEU A 257 14.90 6.94 -4.51
CA LEU A 257 16.31 7.02 -4.91
C LEU A 257 17.24 6.52 -3.81
N GLU A 258 16.92 6.78 -2.54
CA GLU A 258 17.67 6.24 -1.40
C GLU A 258 17.53 4.72 -1.28
N PHE A 259 16.36 4.15 -1.55
CA PHE A 259 16.16 2.69 -1.57
C PHE A 259 17.01 2.05 -2.67
N LEU A 260 16.96 2.60 -3.89
CA LEU A 260 17.78 2.15 -5.01
C LEU A 260 19.27 2.24 -4.67
N ARG A 261 19.73 3.38 -4.15
CA ARG A 261 21.13 3.55 -3.73
C ARG A 261 21.54 2.52 -2.67
N GLY A 262 20.70 2.30 -1.66
CA GLY A 262 20.98 1.36 -0.59
C GLY A 262 21.02 -0.11 -1.05
N GLU A 263 20.28 -0.47 -2.09
CA GLU A 263 20.41 -1.79 -2.75
C GLU A 263 21.69 -1.88 -3.59
N ALA A 264 22.04 -0.81 -4.32
CA ALA A 264 23.27 -0.72 -5.10
C ALA A 264 24.52 -0.93 -4.23
N GLU A 265 24.59 -0.23 -3.11
CA GLU A 265 25.68 -0.30 -2.14
C GLU A 265 25.82 -1.71 -1.56
N ARG A 266 24.70 -2.34 -1.18
CA ARG A 266 24.70 -3.73 -0.68
C ARG A 266 25.12 -4.75 -1.72
N ALA A 267 24.75 -4.51 -2.98
CA ALA A 267 25.14 -5.36 -4.10
C ALA A 267 26.58 -5.10 -4.59
N GLY A 268 27.27 -4.09 -4.06
CA GLY A 268 28.66 -3.77 -4.44
C GLY A 268 28.78 -3.21 -5.86
N LEU A 269 27.81 -2.42 -6.31
CA LEU A 269 27.90 -1.71 -7.59
C LEU A 269 29.02 -0.66 -7.57
N ASP A 270 29.52 -0.28 -8.75
CA ASP A 270 30.60 0.69 -8.91
C ASP A 270 30.28 2.02 -8.17
N PRO A 271 31.08 2.39 -7.15
CA PRO A 271 30.80 3.57 -6.34
C PRO A 271 30.87 4.90 -7.11
N ASP A 272 31.74 5.00 -8.12
CA ASP A 272 31.92 6.23 -8.91
C ASP A 272 30.75 6.42 -9.87
N GLN A 273 30.27 5.32 -10.48
CA GLN A 273 29.05 5.35 -11.28
C GLN A 273 27.82 5.63 -10.43
N LEU A 274 27.73 5.07 -9.22
CA LEU A 274 26.63 5.33 -8.29
C LEU A 274 26.60 6.79 -7.82
N ALA A 275 27.77 7.37 -7.53
CA ALA A 275 27.90 8.79 -7.18
C ALA A 275 27.47 9.69 -8.35
N SER A 276 27.88 9.35 -9.57
CA SER A 276 27.49 10.07 -10.79
C SER A 276 25.98 9.97 -11.06
N TRP A 277 25.40 8.78 -10.88
CA TRP A 277 23.97 8.52 -11.01
C TRP A 277 23.13 9.33 -10.01
N ALA A 278 23.62 9.45 -8.76
CA ALA A 278 22.95 10.22 -7.72
C ALA A 278 23.06 11.74 -7.98
N ALA A 279 24.24 12.22 -8.39
CA ALA A 279 24.46 13.63 -8.71
C ALA A 279 23.56 14.11 -9.85
N LEU A 280 23.33 13.27 -10.87
CA LEU A 280 22.44 13.56 -11.99
C LEU A 280 20.98 13.82 -11.57
N ARG A 281 20.57 13.36 -10.39
CA ARG A 281 19.19 13.40 -9.87
C ARG A 281 19.01 14.33 -8.67
N ALA A 282 20.07 15.05 -8.29
CA ALA A 282 20.04 15.99 -7.19
C ALA A 282 19.55 17.41 -7.59
N GLY A 283 19.30 17.64 -8.90
CA GLY A 283 18.87 18.91 -9.48
C GLY A 283 17.43 18.92 -9.96
#